data_AF-A0A7C4Y8V0-F1
#
_entry.id   AF-A0A7C4Y8V0-F1
#
_cell.length_a   1.000
_cell.length_b   1.000
_cell.length_c   1.000
_cell.angle_alpha   90.00
_cell.angle_beta   90.00
_cell.angle_gamma   90.00
#
_symmetry.space_group_name_H-M   'P 1'
#
loop_
_entity.id
_entity.type
_entity.pdbx_description
1 polymer ?
#
loop_
_entity_poly.entity_id
_entity_poly.type
_entity_poly.pdbx_seq_one_letter_code
_entity_poly.pdbx_strand_id
1 'polypeptide(L)' 'MILTDKRILEEMDKGTIKIEPYNRADLGSNSYDVHLGKTLALYVDEVLDAKKHNKIEY' A
#
# COMPACT_ATOMS: atom_id res chain seq x y z
N MET A 1 -2.86 7.04 -17.52
CA MET A 1 -3.19 8.38 -16.98
C MET A 1 -3.01 8.33 -15.48
N ILE A 2 -2.29 9.29 -14.89
CA ILE A 2 -2.12 9.39 -13.44
C ILE A 2 -3.28 10.22 -12.87
N LEU A 3 -3.85 9.81 -11.74
CA LEU A 3 -4.95 10.55 -11.10
C LEU A 3 -4.43 11.80 -10.41
N THR A 4 -5.13 12.91 -10.55
CA THR A 4 -4.88 14.11 -9.73
C THR A 4 -5.43 13.92 -8.32
N ASP A 5 -5.00 14.77 -7.40
CA ASP A 5 -5.53 14.87 -6.04
C ASP A 5 -7.07 14.86 -5.99
N LYS A 6 -7.72 15.66 -6.84
CA LYS A 6 -9.19 15.73 -6.96
C LYS A 6 -9.76 14.40 -7.42
N ARG A 7 -9.13 13.76 -8.42
CA ARG A 7 -9.65 12.50 -8.92
C ARG A 7 -9.45 11.36 -7.93
N ILE A 8 -8.38 11.38 -7.14
CA ILE A 8 -8.19 10.45 -6.02
C ILE A 8 -9.34 10.58 -5.02
N LEU A 9 -9.70 11.80 -4.62
CA LEU A 9 -10.84 12.04 -3.74
C LEU A 9 -12.17 11.55 -4.35
N GLU A 10 -12.44 11.86 -5.62
CA GLU A 10 -13.68 11.40 -6.28
C GLU A 10 -13.80 9.88 -6.34
N GLU A 11 -12.68 9.16 -6.54
CA GLU A 11 -12.67 7.70 -6.53
C GLU A 11 -12.76 7.14 -5.08
N MET A 12 -12.26 7.88 -4.08
CA MET A 12 -12.52 7.56 -2.68
C MET A 12 -13.99 7.71 -2.31
N ASP A 13 -14.64 8.78 -2.77
CA ASP A 13 -16.09 9.02 -2.54
C ASP A 13 -16.96 7.94 -3.21
N LYS A 14 -16.55 7.45 -4.38
CA LYS A 14 -17.22 6.33 -5.06
C LYS A 14 -16.95 4.97 -4.39
N GLY A 15 -15.96 4.88 -3.50
CA GLY A 15 -15.50 3.62 -2.90
C GLY A 15 -14.70 2.73 -3.84
N THR A 16 -14.30 3.21 -5.02
CA THR A 16 -13.42 2.50 -5.96
C THR A 16 -11.96 2.55 -5.51
N ILE A 17 -11.60 3.55 -4.70
CA ILE A 17 -10.35 3.61 -3.93
C ILE A 17 -10.71 3.64 -2.44
N LYS A 18 -9.99 2.87 -1.62
CA LYS A 18 -10.15 2.89 -0.17
C LYS A 18 -8.81 3.17 0.51
N ILE A 19 -8.78 4.24 1.30
CA ILE A 19 -7.61 4.62 2.12
C ILE A 19 -8.10 4.79 3.56
N GLU A 20 -7.72 3.85 4.43
CA GLU A 20 -8.06 3.88 5.85
C GLU A 20 -6.85 3.43 6.67
N PRO A 21 -6.33 4.28 7.58
CA PRO A 21 -6.75 5.66 7.86
C PRO A 21 -6.36 6.63 6.73
N TYR A 22 -7.19 7.65 6.48
CA TYR A 22 -6.90 8.75 5.55
C TYR A 22 -6.43 10.00 6.30
N ASN A 23 -5.42 10.66 5.76
CA ASN A 23 -4.89 11.93 6.23
C ASN A 23 -4.66 12.86 5.05
N ARG A 24 -5.31 14.03 5.07
CA ARG A 24 -5.25 15.00 3.97
C ARG A 24 -3.83 15.53 3.73
N ALA A 25 -2.98 15.59 4.76
CA ALA A 25 -1.61 16.09 4.62
C ALA A 25 -0.74 15.21 3.73
N ASP A 26 -1.11 13.93 3.57
CA ASP A 26 -0.38 12.94 2.78
C ASP A 26 -0.85 12.90 1.31
N LEU A 27 -1.90 13.67 0.95
CA LEU A 27 -2.37 13.75 -0.43
C LEU A 27 -1.56 14.80 -1.21
N GLY A 28 -0.67 14.31 -2.08
CA GLY A 28 0.04 15.10 -3.07
C GLY A 28 -0.83 15.48 -4.27
N SER A 29 -0.25 16.20 -5.24
CA SER A 29 -0.98 16.67 -6.44
C SER A 29 -1.49 15.55 -7.35
N ASN A 30 -0.87 14.37 -7.28
CA ASN A 30 -1.20 13.20 -8.08
C ASN A 30 -0.78 11.86 -7.43
N SER A 31 -0.58 11.86 -6.10
CA SER A 31 -0.11 10.72 -5.31
C SER A 31 -0.67 10.80 -3.88
N TYR A 32 -0.52 9.72 -3.12
CA TYR A 32 -0.81 9.69 -1.68
C TYR A 32 0.34 9.00 -0.96
N ASP A 33 0.92 9.67 0.04
CA ASP A 33 2.05 9.16 0.81
C ASP A 33 1.59 8.08 1.80
N VAL A 34 2.34 6.98 1.88
CA VAL A 34 2.04 5.83 2.75
C VAL A 34 3.09 5.69 3.86
N HIS A 35 2.70 4.99 4.93
CA HIS A 35 3.52 4.85 6.13
C HIS A 35 3.96 3.40 6.33
N LEU A 36 5.16 3.23 6.89
CA LEU A 36 5.68 1.92 7.26
C LEU A 36 4.86 1.33 8.41
N GLY A 37 4.33 0.13 8.21
CA GLY A 37 3.62 -0.61 9.25
C GLY A 37 4.56 -1.16 10.33
N LYS A 38 3.99 -1.59 11.46
CA LYS A 38 4.75 -2.10 12.62
C LYS A 38 5.38 -3.48 12.43
N THR A 39 4.95 -4.22 11.41
CA THR A 39 5.30 -5.63 11.22
C THR A 39 6.32 -5.76 10.10
N LEU A 40 7.44 -6.42 10.41
CA LEU A 40 8.44 -6.82 9.42
C LEU A 40 8.52 -8.35 9.45
N ALA A 41 8.59 -8.97 8.27
CA ALA A 41 8.75 -10.41 8.16
C ALA A 41 10.05 -10.74 7.42
N LEU A 42 10.73 -11.81 7.84
CA LEU A 42 11.97 -12.29 7.24
C LEU A 42 11.79 -13.70 6.69
N TYR A 43 12.28 -13.96 5.47
CA TYR A 43 12.33 -15.32 4.93
C TYR A 43 13.33 -16.16 5.72
N VAL A 44 12.93 -17.40 6.03
CA VAL A 44 13.78 -18.35 6.77
C VAL A 44 14.93 -18.87 5.91
N ASP A 45 14.67 -19.06 4.62
CA ASP A 45 15.61 -19.67 3.67
C ASP A 45 16.33 -18.61 2.81
N GLU A 46 17.60 -18.87 2.44
CA GLU A 46 18.39 -17.98 1.57
C GLU A 46 17.94 -18.01 0.11
N VAL A 47 17.34 -19.13 -0.33
CA VAL A 47 16.89 -19.33 -1.72
C VAL A 47 15.40 -19.57 -1.74
N LEU A 48 14.68 -18.77 -2.54
CA LEU A 48 13.22 -18.85 -2.66
C LEU A 48 12.82 -19.68 -3.88
N ASP A 49 11.90 -20.63 -3.68
CA ASP A 49 11.29 -21.42 -4.74
C ASP A 49 9.81 -21.05 -4.86
N ALA A 50 9.42 -20.46 -6.00
CA ALA A 50 8.04 -20.05 -6.25
C ALA A 50 7.04 -21.23 -6.33
N LYS A 51 7.52 -22.48 -6.45
CA LYS A 51 6.66 -23.68 -6.45
C LYS A 51 6.37 -24.23 -5.05
N LYS A 52 7.01 -23.68 -4.00
CA LYS A 52 6.86 -24.13 -2.61
C LYS A 52 6.34 -22.99 -1.74
N HIS A 53 5.85 -23.36 -0.55
CA HIS A 53 5.52 -22.37 0.48
C HIS A 53 6.80 -21.88 1.16
N ASN A 54 7.21 -20.64 0.88
CA ASN A 54 8.36 -20.00 1.50
C ASN A 54 7.96 -19.46 2.88
N LYS A 55 8.56 -20.03 3.95
CA LYS A 55 8.23 -19.67 5.33
C LYS A 55 8.83 -18.33 5.73
N ILE A 56 8.16 -17.64 6.65
CA ILE A 56 8.61 -16.38 7.23
C ILE A 56 8.54 -16.42 8.75
N GLU A 57 9.40 -15.61 9.38
CA GLU A 57 9.36 -15.26 10.80
C GLU A 57 8.98 -13.77 10.94
N TYR A 58 8.26 -13.43 12.01
CA TYR A 58 7.73 -12.10 12.31
C TYR A 58 8.37 -11.49 13.56
#